data_AF-A0A3D0NSA7-F1
#
_entry.id   AF-A0A3D0NSA7-F1
#
_cell.length_a   1.000
_cell.length_b   1.000
_cell.length_c   1.000
_cell.angle_alpha   90.00
_cell.angle_beta   90.00
_cell.angle_gamma   90.00
#
_symmetry.space_group_name_H-M   'P 1'
#
loop_
_entity.id
_entity.type
_entity.pdbx_description
1 polymer ?
#
loop_
_entity_poly.entity_id
_entity_poly.type
_entity_poly.pdbx_seq_one_letter_code
_entity_poly.pdbx_strand_id
1 'polypeptide(L)'
;MLITVILSIIFILAILLMLYSAVALIQDKKLFGSAPKDIQAVIQPKQQRFKGQHFLGWFLLIISMLTIGAVFIIAVWDGVRNNFGFSRYFFRFVGILYIYKAFDMTFLDWFLLQKTHFFQHYYPETEGCKGFHSYGFNMKSQLIKLALFPIFSAAAAWICSLIW
;
A
#
# COMPACT_ATOMS: atom_id res chain seq x y z
N MET A 1 8.81 3.95 20.32
CA MET A 1 7.94 2.82 19.92
C MET A 1 6.52 3.26 19.58
N LEU A 2 5.87 4.13 20.38
CA LEU A 2 4.55 4.68 20.05
C LEU A 2 4.51 5.38 18.67
N ILE A 3 5.52 6.20 18.35
CA ILE A 3 5.60 6.89 17.06
C ILE A 3 5.66 5.89 15.89
N THR A 4 6.35 4.76 16.05
CA THR A 4 6.38 3.69 15.04
C THR A 4 4.98 3.15 14.75
N VAL A 5 4.18 2.91 15.79
CA VAL A 5 2.79 2.43 15.64
C VAL A 5 1.94 3.49 14.94
N ILE A 6 2.03 4.76 15.37
CA ILE A 6 1.31 5.87 14.73
C ILE A 6 1.67 5.98 13.25
N LEU A 7 2.96 5.94 12.92
CA LEU A 7 3.44 5.99 11.55
C LEU A 7 2.97 4.80 10.72
N SER A 8 2.85 3.61 11.33
CA SER A 8 2.31 2.42 10.66
C SER A 8 0.82 2.59 10.34
N ILE A 9 0.05 3.15 11.27
CA ILE A 9 -1.38 3.45 11.05
C ILE A 9 -1.54 4.49 9.95
N ILE A 10 -0.76 5.58 9.97
CA ILE A 10 -0.78 6.60 8.92
C ILE A 10 -0.41 5.99 7.57
N PHE A 11 0.57 5.09 7.53
CA PHE A 11 0.96 4.38 6.32
C PHE A 11 -0.19 3.54 5.75
N ILE A 12 -0.88 2.78 6.61
CA ILE A 12 -2.06 1.99 6.23
C ILE A 12 -3.17 2.89 5.69
N LEU A 13 -3.48 4.00 6.38
CA LEU A 13 -4.51 4.95 5.94
C LEU A 13 -4.17 5.58 4.59
N ALA A 14 -2.89 5.90 4.35
CA ALA A 14 -2.43 6.42 3.08
C ALA A 14 -2.59 5.37 1.96
N ILE A 15 -2.27 4.10 2.22
CA ILE A 15 -2.49 3.01 1.24
C ILE A 15 -3.98 2.81 0.95
N LEU A 16 -4.85 2.86 1.96
CA LEU A 16 -6.30 2.79 1.76
C LEU A 16 -6.83 3.95 0.93
N LEU A 17 -6.35 5.17 1.19
CA LEU A 17 -6.71 6.35 0.41
C LEU A 17 -6.20 6.24 -1.04
N MET A 18 -4.98 5.72 -1.24
CA MET A 18 -4.40 5.44 -2.55
C MET A 18 -5.27 4.43 -3.32
N LEU A 19 -5.66 3.33 -2.69
CA LEU A 19 -6.52 2.30 -3.26
C LEU A 19 -7.89 2.87 -3.64
N TYR A 20 -8.53 3.59 -2.72
CA TYR A 20 -9.84 4.20 -2.96
C TYR A 20 -9.76 5.22 -4.12
N SER A 21 -8.73 6.07 -4.13
CA SER A 21 -8.54 7.03 -5.21
C SER A 21 -8.41 6.33 -6.58
N ALA A 22 -7.57 5.30 -6.68
CA ALA A 22 -7.35 4.58 -7.92
C ALA A 22 -8.63 3.86 -8.41
N VAL A 23 -9.29 3.09 -7.53
CA VAL A 23 -10.39 2.17 -7.88
C VAL A 23 -11.75 2.88 -7.94
N ALA A 24 -12.01 3.83 -7.05
CA ALA A 24 -13.32 4.49 -6.97
C ALA A 24 -13.41 5.77 -7.79
N LEU A 25 -12.32 6.55 -7.90
CA LEU A 25 -12.34 7.89 -8.48
C LEU A 25 -11.65 7.96 -9.84
N ILE A 26 -10.38 7.57 -9.95
CA ILE A 26 -9.65 7.69 -11.22
C ILE A 26 -10.20 6.71 -12.25
N GLN A 27 -10.43 5.47 -11.84
CA GLN A 27 -10.99 4.41 -12.67
C GLN A 27 -10.25 4.15 -14.00
N ASP A 28 -8.97 4.50 -14.10
CA ASP A 28 -8.16 4.35 -15.31
C ASP A 28 -7.53 2.95 -15.35
N LYS A 29 -7.70 2.26 -16.49
CA LYS A 29 -7.12 0.95 -16.78
C LYS A 29 -5.60 0.92 -16.58
N LYS A 30 -4.89 2.04 -16.80
CA LYS A 30 -3.44 2.13 -16.61
C LYS A 30 -2.99 1.86 -15.17
N LEU A 31 -3.84 2.15 -14.18
CA LEU A 31 -3.53 1.90 -12.77
C LEU A 31 -3.69 0.43 -12.36
N PHE A 32 -4.28 -0.40 -13.22
CA PHE A 32 -4.46 -1.84 -12.99
C PHE A 32 -3.32 -2.70 -13.53
N GLY A 33 -2.17 -2.11 -13.87
CA GLY A 33 -1.00 -2.87 -14.37
C GLY A 33 -0.49 -3.95 -13.38
N SER A 34 -0.77 -3.80 -12.09
CA SER A 34 -0.45 -4.76 -11.04
C SER A 34 -1.51 -5.86 -10.84
N ALA A 35 -2.69 -5.73 -11.45
CA ALA A 35 -3.77 -6.70 -11.34
C ALA A 35 -3.49 -7.96 -12.18
N PRO A 36 -4.11 -9.12 -11.85
CA PRO A 36 -4.10 -10.31 -12.69
C PRO A 36 -4.52 -10.05 -14.15
N LYS A 37 -3.93 -10.80 -15.10
CA LYS A 37 -4.17 -10.59 -16.54
C LYS A 37 -5.63 -10.83 -16.94
N ASP A 38 -6.34 -11.72 -16.26
CA ASP A 38 -7.77 -11.96 -16.45
C ASP A 38 -8.60 -10.73 -16.08
N ILE A 39 -8.27 -10.06 -14.98
CA ILE A 39 -8.91 -8.79 -14.56
C ILE A 39 -8.57 -7.66 -15.54
N GLN A 40 -7.30 -7.53 -15.96
CA GLN A 40 -6.89 -6.50 -16.92
C GLN A 40 -7.57 -6.64 -18.29
N ALA A 41 -7.86 -7.87 -18.72
CA ALA A 41 -8.50 -8.14 -19.99
C ALA A 41 -9.96 -7.65 -20.03
N VAL A 42 -10.67 -7.77 -18.90
CA VAL A 42 -12.10 -7.44 -18.83
C VAL A 42 -12.38 -5.99 -18.42
N ILE A 43 -11.44 -5.30 -17.76
CA ILE A 43 -11.63 -3.90 -17.34
C ILE A 43 -11.89 -3.00 -18.55
N GLN A 44 -13.01 -2.30 -18.49
CA GLN A 44 -13.44 -1.31 -19.47
C GLN A 44 -13.17 0.12 -18.97
N PRO A 45 -12.84 1.07 -19.87
CA PRO A 45 -12.74 2.47 -19.50
C PRO A 45 -14.12 2.99 -19.06
N LYS A 46 -14.19 3.68 -17.93
CA LYS A 46 -15.44 4.24 -17.40
C LYS A 46 -15.48 5.75 -17.59
N GLN A 47 -16.67 6.25 -17.89
CA GLN A 47 -16.92 7.70 -17.88
C GLN A 47 -16.98 8.22 -16.44
N GLN A 48 -16.73 9.51 -16.26
CA GLN A 48 -16.86 10.17 -14.97
C GLN A 48 -18.31 10.05 -14.46
N ARG A 49 -18.48 9.63 -13.21
CA ARG A 49 -19.78 9.59 -12.52
C ARG A 49 -20.24 10.98 -12.10
N PHE A 50 -19.28 11.87 -11.81
CA PHE A 50 -19.56 13.28 -11.49
C PHE A 50 -18.46 14.21 -12.01
N LYS A 51 -18.81 15.47 -12.22
CA LYS A 51 -17.90 16.50 -12.72
C LYS A 51 -16.75 16.71 -11.73
N GLY A 52 -15.52 16.48 -12.18
CA GLY A 52 -14.31 16.64 -11.35
C GLY A 52 -13.86 15.38 -10.59
N GLN A 53 -14.52 14.22 -10.80
CA GLN A 53 -14.13 12.96 -10.17
C GLN A 53 -12.66 12.59 -10.39
N HIS A 54 -12.17 12.65 -11.63
CA HIS A 54 -10.77 12.32 -11.91
C HIS A 54 -9.80 13.31 -11.28
N PHE A 55 -10.14 14.61 -11.26
CA PHE A 55 -9.32 15.63 -10.60
C PHE A 55 -9.19 15.33 -9.11
N LEU A 56 -10.32 15.07 -8.43
CA LEU A 56 -10.33 14.68 -7.03
C LEU A 56 -9.55 13.37 -6.79
N GLY A 57 -9.72 12.38 -7.67
CA GLY A 57 -8.95 11.14 -7.64
C GLY A 57 -7.46 11.40 -7.68
N TRP A 58 -6.96 12.04 -8.74
CA TRP A 58 -5.53 12.34 -8.89
C TRP A 58 -4.99 13.19 -7.74
N PHE A 59 -5.75 14.16 -7.25
CA PHE A 59 -5.38 14.96 -6.09
C PHE A 59 -5.18 14.10 -4.83
N LEU A 60 -6.15 13.23 -4.52
CA LEU A 60 -6.04 12.31 -3.37
C LEU A 60 -4.93 11.27 -3.56
N LEU A 61 -4.68 10.84 -4.79
CA LEU A 61 -3.59 9.92 -5.11
C LEU A 61 -2.23 10.57 -4.76
N ILE A 62 -2.02 11.81 -5.20
CA ILE A 62 -0.80 12.57 -4.90
C ILE A 62 -0.65 12.76 -3.39
N ILE A 63 -1.71 13.16 -2.68
CA ILE A 63 -1.69 13.29 -1.21
C ILE A 63 -1.29 11.98 -0.54
N SER A 64 -1.83 10.85 -0.99
CA SER A 64 -1.51 9.54 -0.42
C SER A 64 -0.03 9.18 -0.62
N MET A 65 0.53 9.42 -1.81
CA MET A 65 1.94 9.18 -2.12
C MET A 65 2.87 10.09 -1.29
N LEU A 66 2.52 11.37 -1.16
CA LEU A 66 3.26 12.30 -0.31
C LEU A 66 3.22 11.87 1.16
N THR A 67 2.07 11.39 1.64
CA THR A 67 1.91 10.89 3.01
C THR A 67 2.77 9.65 3.26
N ILE A 68 2.81 8.71 2.30
CA ILE A 68 3.69 7.53 2.34
C ILE A 68 5.16 7.95 2.46
N GLY A 69 5.61 8.92 1.65
CA GLY A 69 6.97 9.46 1.75
C GLY A 69 7.22 10.16 3.10
N ALA A 70 6.28 10.99 3.54
CA ALA A 70 6.37 11.71 4.81
C ALA A 70 6.49 10.77 6.01
N VAL A 71 5.83 9.61 6.00
CA VAL A 71 5.97 8.60 7.06
C VAL A 71 7.44 8.21 7.27
N PHE A 72 8.18 7.94 6.19
CA PHE A 72 9.58 7.57 6.29
C PHE A 72 10.48 8.76 6.62
N ILE A 73 10.20 9.94 6.07
CA ILE A 73 10.95 11.17 6.42
C ILE A 73 10.82 11.46 7.92
N ILE A 74 9.61 11.40 8.47
CA ILE A 74 9.37 11.59 9.91
C ILE A 74 10.01 10.47 10.72
N ALA A 75 9.98 9.21 10.24
CA ALA A 75 10.65 8.10 10.90
C ALA A 75 12.16 8.33 11.06
N VAL A 76 12.80 8.88 10.02
CA VAL A 76 14.22 9.25 10.03
C VAL A 76 14.45 10.45 10.93
N TRP A 77 13.72 11.54 10.74
CA TRP A 77 13.89 12.77 11.51
C TRP A 77 13.73 12.54 13.02
N ASP A 78 12.71 11.80 13.42
CA ASP A 78 12.49 11.40 14.81
C ASP A 78 13.63 10.51 15.32
N GLY A 79 14.19 9.63 14.49
CA GLY A 79 15.35 8.83 14.85
C GLY A 79 16.60 9.68 15.10
N VAL A 80 16.85 10.70 14.28
CA VAL A 80 17.99 11.63 14.44
C VAL A 80 17.83 12.41 15.74
N ARG A 81 16.64 12.97 15.99
CA ARG A 81 16.33 13.73 17.22
C ARG A 81 16.50 12.90 18.50
N ASN A 82 16.27 11.59 18.43
CA ASN A 82 16.35 10.68 19.57
C ASN A 82 17.63 9.81 19.56
N ASN A 83 18.62 10.14 18.74
CA ASN A 83 19.91 9.45 18.66
C ASN A 83 19.79 7.94 18.47
N PHE A 84 19.01 7.54 17.48
CA PHE A 84 18.83 6.13 17.16
C PHE A 84 20.10 5.54 16.54
N GLY A 85 20.63 4.48 17.16
CA GLY A 85 21.59 3.60 16.51
C GLY A 85 20.93 2.68 15.48
N PHE A 86 21.75 1.93 14.74
CA PHE A 86 21.33 1.00 13.69
C PHE A 86 20.12 0.13 14.09
N SER A 87 20.19 -0.56 15.23
CA SER A 87 19.15 -1.51 15.65
C SER A 87 17.79 -0.84 15.85
N ARG A 88 17.75 0.39 16.38
CA ARG A 88 16.49 1.12 16.60
C ARG A 88 15.85 1.54 15.28
N TYR A 89 16.65 1.98 14.30
CA TYR A 89 16.16 2.23 12.95
C TYR A 89 15.67 0.96 12.27
N PHE A 90 16.45 -0.12 12.36
CA PHE A 90 16.12 -1.40 11.75
C PHE A 90 14.76 -1.91 12.23
N PHE A 91 14.57 -2.03 13.55
CA PHE A 91 13.29 -2.50 14.09
C PHE A 91 12.13 -1.53 13.82
N ARG A 92 12.40 -0.22 13.69
CA ARG A 92 11.38 0.75 13.29
C ARG A 92 10.89 0.51 11.86
N PHE A 93 11.81 0.40 10.90
CA PHE A 93 11.44 0.18 9.50
C PHE A 93 10.81 -1.18 9.27
N VAL A 94 11.37 -2.24 9.87
CA VAL A 94 10.76 -3.58 9.86
C VAL A 94 9.36 -3.53 10.47
N GLY A 95 9.21 -2.86 11.62
CA GLY A 95 7.91 -2.72 12.29
C GLY A 95 6.85 -2.08 11.41
N ILE A 96 7.17 -0.93 10.78
CA ILE A 96 6.24 -0.23 9.88
C ILE A 96 5.85 -1.14 8.70
N LEU A 97 6.83 -1.75 8.03
CA LEU A 97 6.59 -2.58 6.85
C LEU A 97 5.84 -3.87 7.19
N TYR A 98 6.13 -4.50 8.33
CA TYR A 98 5.48 -5.74 8.74
C TYR A 98 4.05 -5.51 9.23
N ILE A 99 3.80 -4.44 10.00
CA ILE A 99 2.44 -4.06 10.41
C ILE A 99 1.58 -3.79 9.18
N TYR A 100 2.11 -2.98 8.24
CA TYR A 100 1.46 -2.76 6.97
C TYR A 100 1.20 -4.08 6.22
N LYS A 101 2.20 -4.96 6.13
CA LYS A 101 2.06 -6.20 5.36
C LYS A 101 1.06 -7.16 5.97
N ALA A 102 0.99 -7.24 7.29
CA ALA A 102 -0.03 -7.99 8.00
C ALA A 102 -1.43 -7.44 7.69
N PHE A 103 -1.59 -6.12 7.66
CA PHE A 103 -2.84 -5.47 7.27
C PHE A 103 -3.18 -5.73 5.79
N ASP A 104 -2.22 -5.58 4.89
CA ASP A 104 -2.37 -5.86 3.46
C ASP A 104 -2.85 -7.31 3.23
N MET A 105 -2.23 -8.28 3.90
CA MET A 105 -2.61 -9.69 3.72
C MET A 105 -3.98 -10.05 4.33
N THR A 106 -4.30 -9.52 5.51
CA THR A 106 -5.55 -9.86 6.22
C THR A 106 -6.73 -9.02 5.75
N PHE A 107 -6.54 -7.70 5.66
CA PHE A 107 -7.62 -6.79 5.31
C PHE A 107 -7.74 -6.54 3.81
N LEU A 108 -6.64 -6.24 3.09
CA LEU A 108 -6.76 -5.95 1.66
C LEU A 108 -6.95 -7.23 0.85
N ASP A 109 -6.02 -8.18 0.95
CA ASP A 109 -6.00 -9.40 0.15
C ASP A 109 -7.13 -10.38 0.51
N TRP A 110 -7.40 -10.57 1.81
CA TRP A 110 -8.42 -11.54 2.25
C TRP A 110 -9.79 -10.91 2.43
N PHE A 111 -9.92 -9.86 3.23
CA PHE A 111 -11.24 -9.27 3.51
C PHE A 111 -11.78 -8.45 2.31
N LEU A 112 -11.01 -7.51 1.80
CA LEU A 112 -11.48 -6.55 0.79
C LEU A 112 -11.61 -7.18 -0.61
N LEU A 113 -10.67 -8.03 -1.02
CA LEU A 113 -10.75 -8.70 -2.34
C LEU A 113 -11.71 -9.89 -2.36
N GLN A 114 -11.77 -10.71 -1.30
CA GLN A 114 -12.53 -11.97 -1.35
C GLN A 114 -13.91 -11.90 -0.69
N LYS A 115 -14.15 -10.98 0.26
CA LYS A 115 -15.39 -10.97 1.05
C LYS A 115 -16.33 -9.81 0.75
N THR A 116 -15.82 -8.61 0.46
CA THR A 116 -16.66 -7.41 0.41
C THR A 116 -17.14 -7.01 -0.98
N HIS A 117 -16.73 -7.74 -2.03
CA HIS A 117 -17.03 -7.41 -3.42
C HIS A 117 -16.70 -5.94 -3.81
N PHE A 118 -15.74 -5.32 -3.11
CA PHE A 118 -15.43 -3.89 -3.26
C PHE A 118 -15.05 -3.54 -4.70
N PHE A 119 -14.21 -4.37 -5.34
CA PHE A 119 -13.82 -4.15 -6.73
C PHE A 119 -15.00 -4.35 -7.68
N GLN A 120 -15.82 -5.38 -7.45
CA GLN A 120 -16.99 -5.69 -8.28
C GLN A 120 -18.06 -4.59 -8.20
N HIS A 121 -18.15 -3.87 -7.07
CA HIS A 121 -19.02 -2.69 -6.97
C HIS A 121 -18.62 -1.58 -7.95
N TYR A 122 -17.31 -1.34 -8.14
CA TYR A 122 -16.83 -0.35 -9.10
C TYR A 122 -16.67 -0.91 -10.51
N TYR A 123 -16.40 -2.21 -10.63
CA TYR A 123 -16.09 -2.97 -11.84
C TYR A 123 -16.90 -4.28 -11.90
N PRO A 124 -18.22 -4.23 -12.13
CA PRO A 124 -19.05 -5.43 -12.21
C PRO A 124 -18.60 -6.40 -13.31
N GLU A 125 -17.96 -5.90 -14.37
CA GLU A 125 -17.37 -6.71 -15.43
C GLU A 125 -16.25 -7.67 -14.96
N THR A 126 -15.72 -7.45 -13.76
CA THR A 126 -14.69 -8.30 -13.16
C THR A 126 -15.28 -9.44 -12.31
N GLU A 127 -16.61 -9.50 -12.15
CA GLU A 127 -17.29 -10.56 -11.43
C GLU A 127 -17.04 -11.93 -12.08
N GLY A 128 -16.69 -12.94 -11.27
CA GLY A 128 -16.33 -14.27 -11.76
C GLY A 128 -14.88 -14.44 -12.25
N CYS A 129 -14.05 -13.38 -12.25
CA CYS A 129 -12.62 -13.53 -12.55
C CYS A 129 -11.93 -14.38 -11.47
N LYS A 130 -11.19 -15.41 -11.91
CA LYS A 130 -10.46 -16.33 -11.02
C LYS A 130 -9.40 -15.59 -10.19
N GLY A 131 -8.86 -14.50 -10.73
CA GLY A 131 -7.86 -13.64 -10.10
C GLY A 131 -8.22 -13.22 -8.68
N PHE A 132 -9.49 -12.92 -8.37
CA PHE A 132 -9.89 -12.54 -7.01
C PHE A 132 -9.79 -13.68 -6.00
N HIS A 133 -10.00 -14.93 -6.44
CA HIS A 133 -9.96 -16.11 -5.56
C HIS A 133 -8.55 -16.72 -5.43
N SER A 134 -7.69 -16.52 -6.43
CA SER A 134 -6.30 -17.00 -6.40
C SER A 134 -5.30 -15.97 -5.87
N TYR A 135 -5.65 -14.68 -5.77
CA TYR A 135 -4.74 -13.62 -5.28
C TYR A 135 -4.35 -13.78 -3.81
N GLY A 136 -5.24 -14.33 -2.98
CA GLY A 136 -4.96 -14.56 -1.56
C GLY A 136 -3.88 -15.60 -1.27
N PHE A 137 -3.38 -16.33 -2.28
CA PHE A 137 -2.50 -17.48 -2.07
C PHE A 137 -1.28 -17.54 -3.01
N ASN A 138 -0.78 -16.41 -3.51
CA ASN A 138 0.59 -16.41 -4.03
C ASN A 138 1.62 -16.33 -2.88
N MET A 139 1.62 -17.36 -2.02
CA MET A 139 2.50 -17.50 -0.85
C MET A 139 3.96 -17.26 -1.22
N LYS A 140 4.40 -17.70 -2.41
CA LYS A 140 5.77 -17.47 -2.89
C LYS A 140 6.09 -15.98 -3.03
N SER A 141 5.21 -15.19 -3.64
CA SER A 141 5.41 -13.74 -3.76
C SER A 141 5.34 -13.03 -2.41
N GLN A 142 4.43 -13.45 -1.53
CA GLN A 142 4.33 -12.89 -0.18
C GLN A 142 5.56 -13.22 0.67
N LEU A 143 6.10 -14.44 0.59
CA LEU A 143 7.33 -14.85 1.28
C LEU A 143 8.56 -14.09 0.78
N ILE A 144 8.69 -13.88 -0.53
CA ILE A 144 9.78 -13.06 -1.09
C ILE A 144 9.70 -11.62 -0.54
N LYS A 145 8.51 -11.01 -0.55
CA LYS A 145 8.33 -9.66 0.02
C LYS A 145 8.68 -9.62 1.51
N LEU A 146 8.25 -10.63 2.27
CA LEU A 146 8.56 -10.75 3.70
C LEU A 146 10.06 -10.90 3.94
N ALA A 147 10.79 -11.63 3.10
CA ALA A 147 12.24 -11.79 3.19
C ALA A 147 13.02 -10.53 2.76
N LEU A 148 12.50 -9.77 1.79
CA LEU A 148 13.15 -8.55 1.28
C LEU A 148 13.01 -7.36 2.24
N PHE A 149 11.89 -7.25 2.98
CA PHE A 149 11.66 -6.13 3.89
C PHE A 149 12.74 -5.95 4.96
N PRO A 150 13.25 -7.01 5.64
CA PRO A 150 14.42 -6.91 6.50
C PRO A 150 15.67 -6.40 5.76
N ILE A 151 15.91 -6.84 4.53
CA ILE A 151 17.11 -6.42 3.76
C ILE A 151 17.04 -4.92 3.45
N PHE A 152 15.91 -4.45 2.93
CA PHE A 152 15.70 -3.02 2.66
C PHE A 152 15.72 -2.19 3.95
N SER A 153 15.14 -2.72 5.04
CA SER A 153 15.16 -2.05 6.34
C SER A 153 16.57 -1.97 6.92
N ALA A 154 17.40 -2.99 6.73
CA ALA A 154 18.80 -2.99 7.15
C ALA A 154 19.62 -1.97 6.34
N ALA A 155 19.44 -1.93 5.02
CA ALA A 155 20.11 -0.94 4.17
C ALA A 155 19.70 0.50 4.56
N ALA A 156 18.40 0.75 4.73
CA ALA A 156 17.88 2.05 5.16
C ALA A 156 18.38 2.42 6.56
N ALA A 157 18.36 1.48 7.52
CA ALA A 157 18.84 1.70 8.87
C ALA A 157 20.33 2.00 8.92
N TRP A 158 21.12 1.32 8.08
CA TRP A 158 22.54 1.60 7.96
C TRP A 158 22.78 3.01 7.44
N ILE A 159 22.14 3.41 6.33
CA ILE A 159 22.22 4.78 5.81
C ILE A 159 21.81 5.80 6.88
N CYS A 160 20.71 5.56 7.59
CA CYS A 160 20.24 6.46 8.64
C CYS A 160 21.18 6.54 9.86
N SER A 161 21.89 5.45 10.16
CA SER A 161 22.88 5.44 11.25
C SER A 161 24.15 6.23 10.92
N LEU A 162 24.38 6.56 9.63
CA LEU A 162 25.47 7.43 9.19
C LEU A 162 25.12 8.92 9.27
N ILE A 163 23.85 9.27 9.53
CA ILE A 163 23.37 10.66 9.69
C ILE A 163 23.69 11.19 11.10
N TRP A 164 24.54 10.46 11.84
CA TRP A 164 24.91 10.70 13.23
C TRP A 164 26.37 11.14 13.34
#